data_AF-A0A949BVQ5-F1
#
_entry.id   AF-A0A949BVQ5-F1
#
_cell.length_a   1.000
_cell.length_b   1.000
_cell.length_c   1.000
_cell.angle_alpha   90.00
_cell.angle_beta   90.00
_cell.angle_gamma   90.00
#
_symmetry.space_group_name_H-M   'P 1'
#
loop_
_entity.id
_entity.type
_entity.pdbx_description
1 polymer ?
#
loop_
_entity_poly.entity_id
_entity_poly.type
_entity_poly.pdbx_seq_one_letter_code
_entity_poly.pdbx_strand_id
1 'polypeptide(L)'
;MLDFIRREKIYILMFLFILTVNFMNSSQAKKEAVDEEKALSSMTFEELGVTEERVKDFFESEKPGAVFFKYAISLGFFIFLVALLSNLVFIFRKKKISFEGLSDKAPPSWDILDVAKVSIIVVFTAYIIGMLEALILKRLNIEMSMNLGMIFGTFFVDIAAAIVIIYFVMIKYREKLQALGLRSSSFFRNVLTGISSYIFLLPILLAVLLFSIWILNLFGYSPPPQPVFEAFMEEKRSRVLLFLTIFVSVFGPLVEEMFFRGFMYSAIKKRMGVLAAAFLSAAVFSLLHANIVGFLPIMALGVLLAYLYETTGSLVASMTVHILHNSAIICFVFFIKQLLA
;
A
#
# COMPACT_ATOMS: atom_id res chain seq x y z
N MET A 1 -19.37 32.33 8.55
CA MET A 1 -18.02 32.25 7.93
C MET A 1 -16.90 32.43 8.95
N LEU A 2 -16.90 33.50 9.76
CA LEU A 2 -15.86 33.75 10.77
C LEU A 2 -15.75 32.63 11.84
N ASP A 3 -16.86 32.05 12.29
CA ASP A 3 -16.81 30.98 13.29
C ASP A 3 -16.24 29.66 12.73
N PHE A 4 -16.47 29.38 11.45
CA PHE A 4 -15.82 28.26 10.76
C PHE A 4 -14.30 28.48 10.72
N ILE A 5 -13.86 29.67 10.31
CA ILE A 5 -12.44 30.01 10.25
C ILE A 5 -11.79 29.91 11.63
N ARG A 6 -12.44 30.42 12.68
CA ARG A 6 -11.91 30.30 14.05
C ARG A 6 -11.79 28.85 14.49
N ARG A 7 -12.81 28.02 14.24
CA ARG A 7 -12.82 26.61 14.64
C ARG A 7 -11.81 25.77 13.87
N GLU A 8 -11.67 26.03 12.57
CA GLU A 8 -10.82 25.23 11.66
C GLU A 8 -9.43 25.85 11.43
N LYS A 9 -9.11 26.94 12.14
CA LYS A 9 -7.88 27.75 11.96
C LYS A 9 -6.61 26.90 11.88
N ILE A 10 -6.47 25.92 12.77
CA ILE A 10 -5.26 25.09 12.84
C ILE A 10 -5.07 24.25 11.57
N TYR A 11 -6.14 23.66 11.02
CA TYR A 11 -6.08 22.87 9.79
C TYR A 11 -5.80 23.74 8.57
N ILE A 12 -6.37 24.96 8.54
CA ILE A 12 -6.11 25.93 7.48
C ILE A 12 -4.63 26.33 7.48
N LEU A 13 -4.05 26.60 8.66
CA LEU A 13 -2.62 26.95 8.78
C LEU A 13 -1.71 25.80 8.33
N MET A 14 -2.01 24.56 8.74
CA MET A 14 -1.27 23.37 8.29
C MET A 14 -1.35 23.20 6.78
N PHE A 15 -2.54 23.38 6.19
CA PHE A 15 -2.74 23.28 4.75
C PHE A 15 -1.97 24.37 3.98
N LEU A 16 -2.01 25.62 4.45
CA LEU A 16 -1.24 26.72 3.87
C LEU A 16 0.28 26.47 3.95
N PHE A 17 0.76 25.89 5.05
CA PHE A 17 2.16 25.46 5.17
C PHE A 17 2.51 24.43 4.08
N ILE A 18 1.71 23.36 3.92
CA ILE A 18 1.91 22.32 2.91
C ILE A 18 1.97 22.93 1.51
N LEU A 19 1.02 23.82 1.16
CA LEU A 19 1.01 24.50 -0.13
C LEU A 19 2.26 25.34 -0.36
N THR A 20 2.69 26.08 0.65
CA THR A 20 3.87 26.95 0.57
C THR A 20 5.14 26.14 0.32
N VAL A 21 5.35 25.07 1.08
CA VAL A 21 6.51 24.18 0.91
C VAL A 21 6.52 23.54 -0.47
N ASN A 22 5.38 23.02 -0.95
CA ASN A 22 5.30 22.41 -2.28
C ASN A 22 5.53 23.43 -3.40
N PHE A 23 5.01 24.64 -3.26
CA PHE A 23 5.26 25.72 -4.22
C PHE A 23 6.76 26.05 -4.31
N MET A 24 7.43 26.19 -3.15
CA MET A 24 8.88 26.45 -3.09
C MET A 24 9.68 25.32 -3.75
N ASN A 25 9.39 24.06 -3.42
CA ASN A 25 10.10 22.90 -3.98
C ASN A 25 9.89 22.79 -5.50
N SER A 26 8.68 23.06 -6.00
CA SER A 26 8.41 23.02 -7.46
C SER A 26 9.20 24.06 -8.26
N SER A 27 9.58 25.17 -7.61
CA SER A 27 10.41 26.22 -8.23
C SER A 27 11.90 25.86 -8.28
N GLN A 28 12.37 25.04 -7.34
CA GLN A 28 13.75 24.51 -7.30
C GLN A 28 13.92 23.33 -8.26
N ALA A 29 12.96 22.41 -8.34
CA ALA A 29 13.01 21.26 -9.24
C ALA A 29 13.14 21.64 -10.73
N LYS A 30 12.62 22.81 -11.13
CA LYS A 30 12.81 23.35 -12.50
C LYS A 30 14.24 23.82 -12.80
N LYS A 31 15.12 23.95 -11.81
CA LYS A 31 16.52 24.40 -11.97
C LYS A 31 17.54 23.27 -12.03
N GLU A 32 17.21 22.08 -11.55
CA GLU A 32 18.16 20.98 -11.34
C GLU A 32 18.04 19.83 -12.37
N ALA A 33 17.21 19.98 -13.41
CA ALA A 33 17.00 18.96 -14.44
C ALA A 33 18.15 18.88 -15.49
N VAL A 34 19.39 18.90 -15.04
CA VAL A 34 20.58 18.62 -15.87
C VAL A 34 21.49 17.71 -15.04
N ASP A 35 21.78 16.53 -15.60
CA ASP A 35 22.59 15.42 -15.08
C ASP A 35 21.86 14.43 -14.15
N GLU A 36 21.05 13.54 -14.74
CA GLU A 36 20.71 12.26 -14.11
C GLU A 36 21.52 11.12 -14.72
N GLU A 37 22.43 10.59 -13.91
CA GLU A 37 23.00 9.25 -14.06
C GLU A 37 21.88 8.21 -13.91
N LYS A 38 21.90 7.12 -14.71
CA LYS A 38 20.85 6.07 -14.66
C LYS A 38 20.74 5.48 -13.25
N ALA A 39 19.73 5.90 -12.49
CA ALA A 39 19.37 5.24 -11.24
C ALA A 39 18.98 3.77 -11.52
N LEU A 40 19.17 2.86 -10.54
CA LEU A 40 18.71 1.46 -10.64
C LEU A 40 17.22 1.40 -11.02
N SER A 41 16.46 2.35 -10.52
CA SER A 41 15.07 2.65 -10.82
C SER A 41 14.82 3.07 -12.25
N SER A 42 15.77 3.17 -13.15
CA SER A 42 15.49 3.36 -14.60
C SER A 42 15.75 2.11 -15.43
N MET A 43 16.27 1.05 -14.80
CA MET A 43 16.75 -0.15 -15.48
C MET A 43 15.67 -1.23 -15.55
N THR A 44 15.56 -1.85 -16.71
CA THR A 44 14.81 -3.10 -16.92
C THR A 44 15.46 -4.26 -16.15
N PHE A 45 14.73 -5.35 -15.92
CA PHE A 45 15.29 -6.55 -15.28
C PHE A 45 16.50 -7.11 -16.04
N GLU A 46 16.48 -7.07 -17.37
CA GLU A 46 17.61 -7.49 -18.19
C GLU A 46 18.82 -6.57 -17.99
N GLU A 47 18.62 -5.25 -17.97
CA GLU A 47 19.68 -4.29 -17.62
C GLU A 47 20.20 -4.48 -16.19
N LEU A 48 19.36 -4.91 -15.25
CA LEU A 48 19.75 -5.29 -13.89
C LEU A 48 20.56 -6.60 -13.83
N GLY A 49 20.72 -7.30 -14.95
CA GLY A 49 21.46 -8.56 -15.05
C GLY A 49 20.64 -9.81 -14.79
N VAL A 50 19.30 -9.71 -14.77
CA VAL A 50 18.40 -10.87 -14.68
C VAL A 50 18.26 -11.50 -16.07
N THR A 51 19.19 -12.40 -16.42
CA THR A 51 19.20 -13.14 -17.68
C THR A 51 18.65 -14.56 -17.51
N GLU A 52 18.17 -15.17 -18.59
CA GLU A 52 17.70 -16.58 -18.58
C GLU A 52 18.78 -17.55 -18.08
N GLU A 53 20.03 -17.35 -18.52
CA GLU A 53 21.19 -18.16 -18.10
C GLU A 53 21.41 -18.06 -16.59
N ARG A 54 21.40 -16.84 -16.03
CA ARG A 54 21.57 -16.64 -14.59
C ARG A 54 20.43 -17.26 -13.78
N VAL A 55 19.19 -17.19 -14.27
CA VAL A 55 18.03 -17.84 -13.64
C VAL A 55 18.21 -19.36 -13.62
N LYS A 56 18.66 -19.92 -14.75
CA LYS A 56 18.95 -21.36 -14.85
C LYS A 56 20.05 -21.77 -13.87
N ASP A 57 21.18 -21.08 -13.90
CA ASP A 57 22.32 -21.34 -13.01
C ASP A 57 21.92 -21.21 -11.52
N PHE A 58 21.08 -20.24 -11.19
CA PHE A 58 20.56 -20.08 -9.84
C PHE A 58 19.76 -21.30 -9.38
N PHE A 59 18.82 -21.79 -10.18
CA PHE A 59 18.01 -22.96 -9.81
C PHE A 59 18.75 -24.30 -9.89
N GLU A 60 19.83 -24.38 -10.67
CA GLU A 60 20.77 -25.49 -10.67
C GLU A 60 21.73 -25.43 -9.48
N SER A 61 21.93 -24.25 -8.89
CA SER A 61 22.71 -24.11 -7.66
C SER A 61 21.98 -24.80 -6.49
N GLU A 62 22.66 -25.68 -5.78
CA GLU A 62 22.15 -26.29 -4.54
C GLU A 62 22.14 -25.30 -3.35
N LYS A 63 22.21 -23.99 -3.61
CA LYS A 63 22.16 -22.95 -2.58
C LYS A 63 20.81 -23.02 -1.85
N PRO A 64 20.76 -22.83 -0.52
CA PRO A 64 19.50 -22.87 0.24
C PRO A 64 18.39 -21.96 -0.31
N GLY A 65 18.78 -20.78 -0.82
CA GLY A 65 17.88 -19.84 -1.48
C GLY A 65 17.21 -20.39 -2.74
N ALA A 66 17.99 -21.03 -3.61
CA ALA A 66 17.50 -21.64 -4.83
C ALA A 66 16.53 -22.78 -4.55
N VAL A 67 16.86 -23.64 -3.58
CA VAL A 67 15.99 -24.72 -3.11
C VAL A 67 14.66 -24.13 -2.59
N PHE A 68 14.72 -23.11 -1.73
CA PHE A 68 13.53 -22.43 -1.21
C PHE A 68 12.65 -21.88 -2.34
N PHE A 69 13.21 -21.10 -3.28
CA PHE A 69 12.44 -20.50 -4.36
C PHE A 69 11.87 -21.52 -5.34
N LYS A 70 12.55 -22.64 -5.58
CA LYS A 70 12.03 -23.74 -6.40
C LYS A 70 10.73 -24.29 -5.82
N TYR A 71 10.69 -24.54 -4.51
CA TYR A 71 9.47 -24.98 -3.82
C TYR A 71 8.43 -23.87 -3.73
N ALA A 72 8.83 -22.62 -3.46
CA ALA A 72 7.92 -21.49 -3.36
C ALA A 72 7.19 -21.21 -4.69
N ILE A 73 7.91 -21.24 -5.82
CA ILE A 73 7.33 -21.08 -7.17
C ILE A 73 6.41 -22.25 -7.50
N SER A 74 6.81 -23.49 -7.19
CA SER A 74 5.97 -24.67 -7.41
C SER A 74 4.66 -24.61 -6.62
N LEU A 75 4.73 -24.21 -5.35
CA LEU A 75 3.57 -24.00 -4.50
C LEU A 75 2.69 -22.84 -5.01
N GLY A 76 3.32 -21.72 -5.38
CA GLY A 76 2.62 -20.56 -5.94
C GLY A 76 1.87 -20.90 -7.23
N PHE A 77 2.48 -21.69 -8.11
CA PHE A 77 1.85 -22.20 -9.33
C PHE A 77 0.63 -23.08 -9.01
N PHE A 78 0.75 -24.00 -8.04
CA PHE A 78 -0.39 -24.82 -7.62
C PHE A 78 -1.53 -23.97 -7.03
N ILE A 79 -1.21 -22.99 -6.18
CA ILE A 79 -2.20 -22.05 -5.62
C ILE A 79 -2.89 -21.26 -6.75
N PHE A 80 -2.13 -20.80 -7.74
CA PHE A 80 -2.66 -20.10 -8.90
C PHE A 80 -3.63 -20.98 -9.73
N LEU A 81 -3.29 -22.26 -9.95
CA LEU A 81 -4.19 -23.18 -10.64
C LEU A 81 -5.49 -23.40 -9.87
N VAL A 82 -5.41 -23.60 -8.55
CA VAL A 82 -6.59 -23.71 -7.68
C VAL A 82 -7.43 -22.44 -7.77
N ALA A 83 -6.79 -21.27 -7.75
CA ALA A 83 -7.46 -19.99 -7.90
C ALA A 83 -8.17 -19.86 -9.25
N LEU A 84 -7.52 -20.23 -10.35
CA LEU A 84 -8.10 -20.18 -11.69
C LEU A 84 -9.32 -21.11 -11.80
N LEU A 85 -9.21 -22.34 -11.30
CA LEU A 85 -10.34 -23.28 -11.25
C LEU A 85 -11.50 -22.73 -10.40
N SER A 86 -11.21 -22.10 -9.27
CA SER A 86 -12.25 -21.51 -8.41
C SER A 86 -12.99 -20.37 -9.10
N ASN A 87 -12.29 -19.54 -9.88
CA ASN A 87 -12.88 -18.49 -10.72
C ASN A 87 -13.77 -19.08 -11.82
N LEU A 88 -13.28 -20.10 -12.52
CA LEU A 88 -14.07 -20.79 -13.56
C LEU A 88 -15.36 -21.37 -12.98
N VAL A 89 -15.29 -22.07 -11.83
CA VAL A 89 -16.46 -22.61 -11.14
C VAL A 89 -17.44 -21.49 -10.74
N PHE A 90 -16.94 -20.35 -10.25
CA PHE A 90 -17.76 -19.19 -9.90
C PHE A 90 -18.55 -18.66 -11.12
N ILE A 91 -17.87 -18.51 -12.26
CA ILE A 91 -18.45 -18.07 -13.52
C ILE A 91 -19.50 -19.07 -14.03
N PHE A 92 -19.17 -20.36 -14.06
CA PHE A 92 -20.10 -21.41 -14.51
C PHE A 92 -21.35 -21.52 -13.62
N ARG A 93 -21.21 -21.26 -12.32
CA ARG A 93 -22.35 -21.22 -11.39
C ARG A 93 -23.21 -19.96 -11.50
N LYS A 94 -22.89 -19.03 -12.42
CA LYS A 94 -23.59 -17.75 -12.63
C LYS A 94 -23.82 -16.97 -11.33
N LYS A 95 -22.90 -17.09 -10.37
CA LYS A 95 -23.01 -16.33 -9.12
C LYS A 95 -22.82 -14.85 -9.44
N LYS A 96 -23.73 -14.01 -8.95
CA LYS A 96 -23.59 -12.55 -9.05
C LYS A 96 -22.82 -12.04 -7.84
N ILE A 97 -21.81 -11.20 -8.10
CA ILE A 97 -21.24 -10.32 -7.09
C ILE A 97 -22.16 -9.11 -7.03
N SER A 98 -22.75 -8.84 -5.87
CA SER A 98 -23.62 -7.69 -5.67
C SER A 98 -23.07 -6.80 -4.56
N PHE A 99 -23.02 -5.51 -4.83
CA PHE A 99 -22.82 -4.48 -3.81
C PHE A 99 -24.14 -3.99 -3.21
N GLU A 100 -25.28 -4.38 -3.80
CA GLU A 100 -26.62 -3.99 -3.37
C GLU A 100 -27.03 -4.78 -2.12
N GLY A 101 -27.61 -4.09 -1.14
CA GLY A 101 -28.08 -4.71 0.10
C GLY A 101 -26.99 -5.08 1.11
N LEU A 102 -25.72 -4.70 0.89
CA LEU A 102 -24.64 -4.92 1.87
C LEU A 102 -24.64 -3.92 3.05
N SER A 103 -25.51 -2.89 3.00
CA SER A 103 -25.47 -1.72 3.88
C SER A 103 -26.39 -1.82 5.10
N ASP A 104 -26.17 -2.81 5.97
CA ASP A 104 -26.86 -2.89 7.28
C ASP A 104 -26.04 -2.26 8.42
N LYS A 105 -24.86 -1.70 8.12
CA LYS A 105 -24.00 -1.10 9.14
C LYS A 105 -24.45 0.32 9.46
N ALA A 106 -24.57 0.60 10.76
CA ALA A 106 -24.77 1.95 11.24
C ALA A 106 -23.69 2.89 10.67
N PRO A 107 -24.08 4.10 10.20
CA PRO A 107 -23.12 5.06 9.67
C PRO A 107 -22.13 5.48 10.76
N PRO A 108 -20.86 5.77 10.41
CA PRO A 108 -19.89 6.22 11.40
C PRO A 108 -20.24 7.60 11.95
N SER A 109 -19.72 7.89 13.14
CA SER A 109 -19.87 9.19 13.81
C SER A 109 -19.04 10.31 13.14
N TRP A 110 -18.01 9.98 12.37
CA TRP A 110 -17.22 10.94 11.58
C TRP A 110 -17.78 11.13 10.16
N ASP A 111 -17.22 12.10 9.43
CA ASP A 111 -17.63 12.46 8.05
C ASP A 111 -16.43 12.82 7.17
N ILE A 112 -16.66 13.11 5.89
CA ILE A 112 -15.62 13.42 4.89
C ILE A 112 -14.72 14.59 5.33
N LEU A 113 -15.27 15.58 6.04
CA LEU A 113 -14.47 16.69 6.59
C LEU A 113 -13.46 16.22 7.64
N ASP A 114 -13.74 15.17 8.39
CA ASP A 114 -12.78 14.59 9.33
C ASP A 114 -11.68 13.84 8.59
N VAL A 115 -12.00 13.15 7.49
CA VAL A 115 -11.00 12.53 6.60
C VAL A 115 -10.04 13.59 6.08
N ALA A 116 -10.54 14.72 5.61
CA ALA A 116 -9.70 15.84 5.16
C ALA A 116 -8.79 16.36 6.29
N LYS A 117 -9.32 16.53 7.51
CA LYS A 117 -8.55 16.99 8.67
C LYS A 117 -7.44 16.01 9.05
N VAL A 118 -7.75 14.72 9.14
CA VAL A 118 -6.76 13.68 9.43
C VAL A 118 -5.69 13.66 8.35
N SER A 119 -6.08 13.73 7.07
CA SER A 119 -5.13 13.79 5.94
C SER A 119 -4.19 14.99 6.04
N ILE A 120 -4.73 16.18 6.35
CA ILE A 120 -3.92 17.40 6.54
C ILE A 120 -2.94 17.24 7.70
N ILE A 121 -3.38 16.67 8.84
CA ILE A 121 -2.49 16.43 9.99
C ILE A 121 -1.38 15.46 9.61
N VAL A 122 -1.70 14.35 8.93
CA VAL A 122 -0.74 13.32 8.54
C VAL A 122 0.30 13.87 7.58
N VAL A 123 -0.13 14.57 6.52
CA VAL A 123 0.77 15.21 5.54
C VAL A 123 1.64 16.27 6.21
N PHE A 124 1.06 17.12 7.06
CA PHE A 124 1.82 18.10 7.82
C PHE A 124 2.88 17.42 8.70
N THR A 125 2.50 16.36 9.40
CA THR A 125 3.40 15.59 10.27
C THR A 125 4.52 14.93 9.48
N ALA A 126 4.27 14.48 8.25
CA ALA A 126 5.30 13.95 7.35
C ALA A 126 6.40 14.97 7.03
N TYR A 127 6.05 16.24 6.77
CA TYR A 127 7.07 17.29 6.60
C TYR A 127 7.89 17.53 7.87
N ILE A 128 7.24 17.53 9.03
CA ILE A 128 7.94 17.72 10.31
C ILE A 128 8.89 16.56 10.59
N ILE A 129 8.43 15.31 10.40
CA ILE A 129 9.25 14.10 10.57
C ILE A 129 10.44 14.13 9.62
N GLY A 130 10.23 14.40 8.33
CA GLY A 130 11.32 14.46 7.35
C GLY A 130 12.36 15.54 7.68
N MET A 131 11.92 16.71 8.14
CA MET A 131 12.84 17.77 8.61
C MET A 131 13.63 17.34 9.84
N LEU A 132 12.97 16.74 10.84
CA LEU A 132 13.63 16.26 12.06
C LEU A 132 14.62 15.14 11.75
N GLU A 133 14.24 14.20 10.90
CA GLU A 133 15.09 13.11 10.41
C GLU A 133 16.36 13.69 9.77
N ALA A 134 16.23 14.61 8.80
CA ALA A 134 17.36 15.24 8.14
C ALA A 134 18.30 15.97 9.13
N LEU A 135 17.74 16.68 10.12
CA LEU A 135 18.51 17.36 11.15
C LEU A 135 19.25 16.38 12.06
N ILE A 136 18.61 15.28 12.47
CA ILE A 136 19.21 14.25 13.33
C ILE A 136 20.33 13.53 12.59
N LEU A 137 20.10 13.08 11.35
CA LEU A 137 21.11 12.41 10.54
C LEU A 137 22.34 13.29 10.34
N LYS A 138 22.12 14.57 10.02
CA LYS A 138 23.20 15.56 9.91
C LYS A 138 23.94 15.76 11.23
N ARG A 139 23.22 15.87 12.35
CA ARG A 139 23.82 16.11 13.68
C ARG A 139 24.64 14.93 14.18
N LEU A 140 24.20 13.71 13.88
CA LEU A 140 24.86 12.46 14.28
C LEU A 140 25.87 11.95 13.25
N ASN A 141 26.00 12.64 12.11
CA ASN A 141 26.83 12.25 10.97
C ASN A 141 26.54 10.80 10.50
N ILE A 142 25.26 10.46 10.42
CA ILE A 142 24.78 9.17 9.94
C ILE A 142 24.46 9.29 8.46
N GLU A 143 25.17 8.52 7.63
CA GLU A 143 24.85 8.36 6.22
C GLU A 143 23.75 7.30 6.06
N MET A 144 22.67 7.68 5.37
CA MET A 144 21.55 6.81 5.04
C MET A 144 21.13 7.08 3.61
N SER A 145 20.85 6.03 2.83
CA SER A 145 20.36 6.23 1.46
C SER A 145 19.00 6.91 1.48
N MET A 146 18.71 7.71 0.45
CA MET A 146 17.46 8.47 0.36
C MET A 146 16.24 7.55 0.46
N ASN A 147 16.27 6.40 -0.23
CA ASN A 147 15.19 5.42 -0.21
C ASN A 147 14.97 4.83 1.19
N LEU A 148 16.06 4.49 1.90
CA LEU A 148 15.94 3.97 3.27
C LEU A 148 15.39 5.03 4.22
N GLY A 149 15.83 6.29 4.09
CA GLY A 149 15.30 7.40 4.86
C GLY A 149 13.81 7.65 4.61
N MET A 150 13.38 7.67 3.35
CA MET A 150 11.95 7.78 3.01
C MET A 150 11.10 6.69 3.67
N ILE A 151 11.55 5.44 3.66
CA ILE A 151 10.82 4.34 4.30
C ILE A 151 10.80 4.49 5.83
N PHE A 152 11.92 4.88 6.45
CA PHE A 152 11.97 5.16 7.89
C PHE A 152 11.06 6.32 8.30
N GLY A 153 11.08 7.42 7.56
CA GLY A 153 10.17 8.55 7.77
C GLY A 153 8.70 8.12 7.63
N THR A 154 8.39 7.32 6.59
CA THR A 154 7.03 6.79 6.37
C THR A 154 6.56 5.92 7.54
N PHE A 155 7.43 5.11 8.14
CA PHE A 155 7.10 4.33 9.34
C PHE A 155 6.63 5.22 10.51
N PHE A 156 7.30 6.34 10.77
CA PHE A 156 6.88 7.28 11.81
C PHE A 156 5.61 8.04 11.44
N VAL A 157 5.41 8.33 10.14
CA VAL A 157 4.17 8.93 9.63
C VAL A 157 2.99 7.98 9.85
N ASP A 158 3.15 6.68 9.61
CA ASP A 158 2.11 5.68 9.84
C ASP A 158 1.76 5.55 11.33
N ILE A 159 2.76 5.60 12.21
CA ILE A 159 2.51 5.66 13.67
C ILE A 159 1.68 6.91 14.00
N ALA A 160 2.06 8.08 13.49
CA ALA A 160 1.34 9.32 13.73
C ALA A 160 -0.09 9.25 13.16
N ALA A 161 -0.28 8.69 11.97
CA ALA A 161 -1.57 8.50 11.34
C ALA A 161 -2.47 7.58 12.20
N ALA A 162 -1.95 6.45 12.66
CA ALA A 162 -2.67 5.55 13.56
C ALA A 162 -3.12 6.26 14.85
N ILE A 163 -2.22 7.03 15.48
CA ILE A 163 -2.53 7.81 16.70
C ILE A 163 -3.64 8.83 16.42
N VAL A 164 -3.56 9.57 15.32
CA VAL A 164 -4.55 10.60 14.96
C VAL A 164 -5.91 9.95 14.67
N ILE A 165 -5.95 8.84 13.92
CA ILE A 165 -7.19 8.09 13.66
C ILE A 165 -7.80 7.60 14.98
N ILE A 166 -6.99 7.00 15.86
CA ILE A 166 -7.44 6.52 17.18
C ILE A 166 -7.97 7.68 18.02
N TYR A 167 -7.30 8.83 18.02
CA TYR A 167 -7.77 10.03 18.73
C TYR A 167 -9.15 10.49 18.22
N PHE A 168 -9.34 10.56 16.89
CA PHE A 168 -10.63 10.96 16.31
C PHE A 168 -11.73 9.97 16.71
N VAL A 169 -11.46 8.67 16.64
CA VAL A 169 -12.46 7.64 16.96
C VAL A 169 -12.76 7.61 18.46
N MET A 170 -11.74 7.40 19.29
CA MET A 170 -11.92 7.09 20.72
C MET A 170 -12.10 8.31 21.61
N ILE A 171 -11.46 9.42 21.30
CA ILE A 171 -11.45 10.60 22.17
C ILE A 171 -12.45 11.64 21.69
N LYS A 172 -12.36 12.04 20.42
CA LYS A 172 -13.25 13.06 19.84
C LYS A 172 -14.68 12.54 19.73
N TYR A 173 -14.88 11.36 19.15
CA TYR A 173 -16.20 10.80 18.93
C TYR A 173 -16.66 9.81 20.00
N ARG A 174 -15.79 9.44 20.96
CA ARG A 174 -16.09 8.48 22.04
C ARG A 174 -16.60 7.13 21.54
N GLU A 175 -16.19 6.76 20.33
CA GLU A 175 -16.47 5.48 19.72
C GLU A 175 -15.43 4.44 20.15
N LYS A 176 -15.77 3.16 20.02
CA LYS A 176 -14.80 2.09 20.22
C LYS A 176 -14.10 1.75 18.89
N LEU A 177 -12.93 1.12 18.94
CA LEU A 177 -12.19 0.70 17.73
C LEU A 177 -12.98 -0.24 16.82
N GLN A 178 -13.98 -0.94 17.35
CA GLN A 178 -14.92 -1.74 16.58
C GLN A 178 -15.70 -0.91 15.53
N ALA A 179 -15.81 0.42 15.71
CA ALA A 179 -16.40 1.33 14.72
C ALA A 179 -15.57 1.41 13.44
N LEU A 180 -14.24 1.21 13.52
CA LEU A 180 -13.39 1.06 12.34
C LEU A 180 -13.54 -0.33 11.70
N GLY A 181 -14.14 -1.30 12.40
CA GLY A 181 -14.17 -2.71 12.01
C GLY A 181 -13.06 -3.55 12.63
N LEU A 182 -12.34 -3.04 13.63
CA LEU A 182 -11.42 -3.85 14.45
C LEU A 182 -12.23 -4.70 15.44
N ARG A 183 -12.63 -5.90 15.03
CA ARG A 183 -13.42 -6.83 15.85
C ARG A 183 -12.63 -8.11 16.11
N SER A 184 -12.53 -8.50 17.39
CA SER A 184 -11.93 -9.77 17.80
C SER A 184 -12.86 -10.97 17.59
N SER A 185 -14.18 -10.73 17.56
CA SER A 185 -15.18 -11.74 17.25
C SER A 185 -14.93 -12.32 15.85
N SER A 186 -14.86 -13.65 15.75
CA SER A 186 -14.64 -14.34 14.47
C SER A 186 -13.30 -14.00 13.80
N PHE A 187 -12.26 -13.62 14.58
CA PHE A 187 -10.91 -13.33 14.07
C PHE A 187 -10.41 -14.40 13.08
N PHE A 188 -10.37 -15.67 13.50
CA PHE A 188 -9.91 -16.77 12.65
C PHE A 188 -10.75 -16.94 11.37
N ARG A 189 -12.07 -16.75 11.46
CA ARG A 189 -12.96 -16.80 10.29
C ARG A 189 -12.64 -15.66 9.32
N ASN A 190 -12.37 -14.46 9.80
CA ASN A 190 -12.00 -13.31 8.97
C ASN A 190 -10.63 -13.50 8.33
N VAL A 191 -9.65 -14.05 9.05
CA VAL A 191 -8.35 -14.44 8.49
C VAL A 191 -8.53 -15.47 7.38
N LEU A 192 -9.30 -16.54 7.61
CA LEU A 192 -9.54 -17.57 6.61
C LEU A 192 -10.33 -17.03 5.40
N THR A 193 -11.25 -16.09 5.62
CA THR A 193 -11.95 -15.38 4.55
C THR A 193 -10.97 -14.53 3.75
N GLY A 194 -10.04 -13.84 4.40
CA GLY A 194 -8.98 -13.09 3.74
C GLY A 194 -8.04 -13.98 2.92
N ILE A 195 -7.56 -15.09 3.47
CA ILE A 195 -6.72 -16.06 2.74
C ILE A 195 -7.44 -16.61 1.51
N SER A 196 -8.67 -17.10 1.68
CA SER A 196 -9.44 -17.68 0.56
C SER A 196 -9.80 -16.63 -0.49
N SER A 197 -10.10 -15.40 -0.08
CA SER A 197 -10.29 -14.27 -0.99
C SER A 197 -9.01 -13.94 -1.74
N TYR A 198 -7.86 -13.87 -1.08
CA TYR A 198 -6.59 -13.59 -1.75
C TYR A 198 -6.27 -14.64 -2.81
N ILE A 199 -6.40 -15.93 -2.47
CA ILE A 199 -6.22 -17.03 -3.44
C ILE A 199 -7.16 -16.83 -4.62
N PHE A 200 -8.46 -16.62 -4.39
CA PHE A 200 -9.42 -16.37 -5.47
C PHE A 200 -9.04 -15.16 -6.34
N LEU A 201 -8.49 -14.10 -5.76
CA LEU A 201 -8.18 -12.85 -6.46
C LEU A 201 -6.85 -12.87 -7.23
N LEU A 202 -5.94 -13.81 -6.93
CA LEU A 202 -4.61 -13.87 -7.56
C LEU A 202 -4.64 -13.80 -9.10
N PRO A 203 -5.46 -14.60 -9.82
CA PRO A 203 -5.51 -14.53 -11.28
C PRO A 203 -6.01 -13.20 -11.82
N ILE A 204 -6.94 -12.56 -11.10
CA ILE A 204 -7.50 -11.27 -11.48
C ILE A 204 -6.44 -10.18 -11.31
N LEU A 205 -5.75 -10.16 -10.16
CA LEU A 205 -4.69 -9.19 -9.91
C LEU A 205 -3.53 -9.33 -10.91
N LEU A 206 -3.14 -10.57 -11.22
CA LEU A 206 -2.13 -10.84 -12.25
C LEU A 206 -2.58 -10.38 -13.63
N ALA A 207 -3.83 -10.65 -14.03
CA ALA A 207 -4.37 -10.20 -15.31
C ALA A 207 -4.39 -8.67 -15.41
N VAL A 208 -4.79 -7.96 -14.34
CA VAL A 208 -4.78 -6.49 -14.29
C VAL A 208 -3.36 -5.94 -14.38
N LEU A 209 -2.39 -6.57 -13.72
CA LEU A 209 -0.97 -6.20 -13.82
C LEU A 209 -0.45 -6.35 -15.25
N LEU A 210 -0.67 -7.50 -15.87
CA LEU A 210 -0.25 -7.75 -17.26
C LEU A 210 -0.91 -6.79 -18.24
N PHE A 211 -2.19 -6.49 -18.03
CA PHE A 211 -2.92 -5.50 -18.82
C PHE A 211 -2.33 -4.09 -18.66
N SER A 212 -1.99 -3.69 -17.42
CA SER A 212 -1.33 -2.41 -17.14
C SER A 212 0.01 -2.28 -17.89
N ILE A 213 0.86 -3.32 -17.80
CA ILE A 213 2.14 -3.38 -18.50
C ILE A 213 1.94 -3.32 -20.02
N TRP A 214 0.98 -4.08 -20.55
CA TRP A 214 0.66 -4.09 -21.98
C TRP A 214 0.25 -2.71 -22.47
N ILE A 215 -0.64 -2.01 -21.76
CA ILE A 215 -1.05 -0.64 -22.10
C ILE A 215 0.17 0.28 -22.13
N LEU A 216 1.00 0.26 -21.09
CA LEU A 216 2.15 1.17 -20.99
C LEU A 216 3.18 0.93 -22.08
N ASN A 217 3.39 -0.33 -22.46
CA ASN A 217 4.25 -0.69 -23.58
C ASN A 217 3.73 -0.14 -24.92
N LEU A 218 2.40 -0.04 -25.13
CA LEU A 218 1.85 0.62 -26.32
C LEU A 218 2.21 2.12 -26.40
N PHE A 219 2.46 2.75 -25.26
CA PHE A 219 2.91 4.14 -25.16
C PHE A 219 4.44 4.27 -25.07
N GLY A 220 5.20 3.18 -25.21
CA GLY A 220 6.65 3.18 -25.09
C GLY A 220 7.15 3.53 -23.69
N TYR A 221 6.31 3.34 -22.65
CA TYR A 221 6.68 3.64 -21.27
C TYR A 221 7.28 2.42 -20.59
N SER A 222 8.55 2.50 -20.19
CA SER A 222 9.19 1.48 -19.37
C SER A 222 9.09 1.84 -17.87
N PRO A 223 8.52 0.96 -17.03
CA PRO A 223 8.40 1.20 -15.60
C PRO A 223 9.77 1.38 -14.95
N PRO A 224 9.99 2.47 -14.20
CA PRO A 224 11.11 2.53 -13.30
C PRO A 224 10.93 1.55 -12.11
N PRO A 225 11.98 0.84 -11.61
CA PRO A 225 11.89 0.21 -10.30
C PRO A 225 11.51 1.19 -9.18
N GLN A 226 10.80 0.69 -8.18
CA GLN A 226 10.24 1.52 -7.10
C GLN A 226 11.28 1.80 -6.00
N PRO A 227 11.16 2.92 -5.25
CA PRO A 227 12.04 3.24 -4.12
C PRO A 227 12.16 2.10 -3.08
N VAL A 228 11.04 1.40 -2.83
CA VAL A 228 11.03 0.23 -1.94
C VAL A 228 11.86 -0.91 -2.51
N PHE A 229 11.78 -1.18 -3.81
CA PHE A 229 12.60 -2.21 -4.45
C PHE A 229 14.09 -1.89 -4.33
N GLU A 230 14.49 -0.64 -4.63
CA GLU A 230 15.88 -0.20 -4.51
C GLU A 230 16.39 -0.29 -3.08
N ALA A 231 15.63 0.17 -2.08
CA ALA A 231 16.02 0.07 -0.67
C ALA A 231 16.34 -1.37 -0.26
N PHE A 232 15.54 -2.35 -0.71
CA PHE A 232 15.82 -3.75 -0.46
C PHE A 232 17.03 -4.28 -1.23
N MET A 233 17.24 -3.84 -2.47
CA MET A 233 18.38 -4.27 -3.30
C MET A 233 19.71 -3.73 -2.77
N GLU A 234 19.76 -2.48 -2.33
CA GLU A 234 20.97 -1.81 -1.81
C GLU A 234 21.32 -2.27 -0.40
N GLU A 235 20.34 -2.51 0.46
CA GLU A 235 20.57 -2.80 1.87
C GLU A 235 21.18 -4.21 2.05
N LYS A 236 22.26 -4.28 2.85
CA LYS A 236 22.99 -5.54 3.13
C LYS A 236 22.78 -6.03 4.56
N ARG A 237 22.37 -5.15 5.47
CA ARG A 237 22.21 -5.44 6.90
C ARG A 237 20.91 -6.21 7.12
N SER A 238 21.03 -7.47 7.55
CA SER A 238 19.88 -8.37 7.79
C SER A 238 18.84 -7.81 8.77
N ARG A 239 19.26 -7.08 9.80
CA ARG A 239 18.34 -6.45 10.76
C ARG A 239 17.49 -5.34 10.12
N VAL A 240 18.07 -4.57 9.21
CA VAL A 240 17.35 -3.51 8.49
C VAL A 240 16.39 -4.15 7.48
N LEU A 241 16.83 -5.17 6.74
CA LEU A 241 15.96 -5.93 5.84
C LEU A 241 14.78 -6.58 6.57
N LEU A 242 15.00 -7.11 7.78
CA LEU A 242 13.93 -7.66 8.62
C LEU A 242 12.93 -6.56 9.03
N PHE A 243 13.42 -5.40 9.47
CA PHE A 243 12.57 -4.25 9.77
C PHE A 243 11.74 -3.83 8.55
N LEU A 244 12.38 -3.64 7.39
CA LEU A 244 11.70 -3.27 6.14
C LEU A 244 10.65 -4.32 5.75
N THR A 245 10.96 -5.60 5.90
CA THR A 245 10.03 -6.70 5.60
C THR A 245 8.79 -6.63 6.48
N ILE A 246 8.97 -6.49 7.81
CA ILE A 246 7.85 -6.40 8.76
C ILE A 246 7.04 -5.13 8.53
N PHE A 247 7.72 -4.00 8.27
CA PHE A 247 7.05 -2.73 8.04
C PHE A 247 6.19 -2.78 6.78
N VAL A 248 6.79 -3.06 5.62
CA VAL A 248 6.12 -3.02 4.31
C VAL A 248 5.08 -4.13 4.18
N SER A 249 5.33 -5.31 4.75
CA SER A 249 4.42 -6.46 4.60
C SER A 249 3.30 -6.49 5.64
N VAL A 250 3.51 -5.89 6.82
CA VAL A 250 2.58 -6.04 7.95
C VAL A 250 2.12 -4.69 8.50
N PHE A 251 3.04 -3.90 9.05
CA PHE A 251 2.66 -2.71 9.82
C PHE A 251 2.01 -1.63 8.94
N GLY A 252 2.58 -1.33 7.76
CA GLY A 252 2.00 -0.39 6.79
C GLY A 252 0.57 -0.79 6.41
N PRO A 253 0.33 -2.01 5.91
CA PRO A 253 -1.01 -2.51 5.61
C PRO A 253 -2.01 -2.38 6.77
N LEU A 254 -1.60 -2.58 8.03
CA LEU A 254 -2.49 -2.41 9.18
C LEU A 254 -2.97 -0.96 9.32
N VAL A 255 -2.06 0.00 9.26
CA VAL A 255 -2.38 1.43 9.39
C VAL A 255 -3.17 1.92 8.18
N GLU A 256 -2.76 1.52 6.99
CA GLU A 256 -3.44 1.84 5.75
C GLU A 256 -4.89 1.32 5.76
N GLU A 257 -5.14 0.08 6.16
CA GLU A 257 -6.51 -0.44 6.24
C GLU A 257 -7.37 0.31 7.28
N MET A 258 -6.79 0.72 8.41
CA MET A 258 -7.48 1.57 9.38
C MET A 258 -7.89 2.91 8.76
N PHE A 259 -7.01 3.54 7.99
CA PHE A 259 -7.29 4.82 7.35
C PHE A 259 -8.25 4.68 6.15
N PHE A 260 -7.88 3.88 5.15
CA PHE A 260 -8.59 3.82 3.88
C PHE A 260 -9.95 3.12 4.01
N ARG A 261 -10.05 2.04 4.79
CA ARG A 261 -11.27 1.19 4.87
C ARG A 261 -12.07 1.55 6.11
N GLY A 262 -11.42 1.55 7.27
CA GLY A 262 -12.06 1.87 8.53
C GLY A 262 -12.58 3.31 8.55
N PHE A 263 -11.71 4.28 8.27
CA PHE A 263 -12.01 5.70 8.43
C PHE A 263 -12.61 6.35 7.17
N MET A 264 -11.85 6.40 6.07
CA MET A 264 -12.22 7.13 4.85
C MET A 264 -13.38 6.51 4.10
N TYR A 265 -13.31 5.22 3.74
CA TYR A 265 -14.38 4.53 3.03
C TYR A 265 -15.72 4.63 3.78
N SER A 266 -15.72 4.42 5.11
CA SER A 266 -16.94 4.54 5.92
C SER A 266 -17.55 5.96 5.88
N ALA A 267 -16.70 7.00 5.86
CA ALA A 267 -17.14 8.39 5.74
C ALA A 267 -17.71 8.71 4.35
N ILE A 268 -17.06 8.25 3.29
CA ILE A 268 -17.55 8.46 1.91
C ILE A 268 -18.86 7.69 1.70
N LYS A 269 -18.95 6.45 2.20
CA LYS A 269 -20.14 5.60 2.09
C LYS A 269 -21.37 6.27 2.68
N LYS A 270 -21.22 6.93 3.83
CA LYS A 270 -22.29 7.68 4.51
C LYS A 270 -22.95 8.73 3.62
N ARG A 271 -22.23 9.26 2.62
CA ARG A 271 -22.70 10.33 1.73
C ARG A 271 -23.01 9.87 0.31
N MET A 272 -22.26 8.90 -0.20
CA MET A 272 -22.26 8.54 -1.63
C MET A 272 -22.61 7.07 -1.91
N GLY A 273 -22.84 6.27 -0.87
CA GLY A 273 -23.14 4.84 -0.99
C GLY A 273 -21.89 3.97 -1.21
N VAL A 274 -22.10 2.66 -1.23
CA VAL A 274 -21.05 1.63 -1.22
C VAL A 274 -20.14 1.72 -2.45
N LEU A 275 -20.72 1.80 -3.65
CA LEU A 275 -19.97 1.77 -4.91
C LEU A 275 -19.03 2.97 -5.03
N ALA A 276 -19.56 4.18 -4.87
CA ALA A 276 -18.75 5.39 -4.94
C ALA A 276 -17.65 5.40 -3.87
N ALA A 277 -17.97 4.95 -2.65
CA ALA A 277 -16.98 4.85 -1.58
C ALA A 277 -15.85 3.88 -1.90
N ALA A 278 -16.15 2.71 -2.48
CA ALA A 278 -15.16 1.71 -2.85
C ALA A 278 -14.21 2.23 -3.94
N PHE A 279 -14.74 2.86 -4.99
CA PHE A 279 -13.92 3.41 -6.07
C PHE A 279 -13.11 4.63 -5.64
N LEU A 280 -13.73 5.58 -4.92
CA LEU A 280 -13.03 6.80 -4.50
C LEU A 280 -11.94 6.52 -3.47
N SER A 281 -12.20 5.65 -2.49
CA SER A 281 -11.17 5.29 -1.51
C SER A 281 -10.01 4.52 -2.15
N ALA A 282 -10.30 3.63 -3.09
CA ALA A 282 -9.29 2.87 -3.84
C ALA A 282 -8.48 3.76 -4.79
N ALA A 283 -9.10 4.74 -5.44
CA ALA A 283 -8.41 5.70 -6.29
C ALA A 283 -7.43 6.56 -5.48
N VAL A 284 -7.88 7.10 -4.33
CA VAL A 284 -6.99 7.87 -3.43
C VAL A 284 -5.86 6.98 -2.90
N PHE A 285 -6.17 5.75 -2.49
CA PHE A 285 -5.17 4.75 -2.08
C PHE A 285 -4.10 4.55 -3.16
N SER A 286 -4.53 4.33 -4.40
CA SER A 286 -3.62 4.09 -5.52
C SER A 286 -2.81 5.31 -5.92
N LEU A 287 -3.38 6.52 -5.87
CA LEU A 287 -2.67 7.75 -6.22
C LEU A 287 -1.52 8.04 -5.25
N LEU A 288 -1.71 7.75 -3.96
CA LEU A 288 -0.71 7.99 -2.93
C LEU A 288 0.52 7.08 -3.04
N HIS A 289 0.44 5.98 -3.80
CA HIS A 289 1.60 5.14 -4.10
C HIS A 289 2.53 5.73 -5.17
N ALA A 290 2.12 6.82 -5.84
CA ALA A 290 2.91 7.52 -6.85
C ALA A 290 3.54 6.60 -7.92
N ASN A 291 2.86 5.51 -8.26
CA ASN A 291 3.34 4.49 -9.20
C ASN A 291 2.33 4.32 -10.34
N ILE A 292 2.69 4.82 -11.52
CA ILE A 292 1.82 4.78 -12.69
C ILE A 292 1.52 3.36 -13.17
N VAL A 293 2.48 2.44 -13.06
CA VAL A 293 2.35 1.04 -13.49
C VAL A 293 1.50 0.26 -12.49
N GLY A 294 1.71 0.57 -11.21
CA GLY A 294 0.93 0.05 -10.11
C GLY A 294 -0.47 0.64 -10.02
N PHE A 295 -0.80 1.72 -10.73
CA PHE A 295 -2.07 2.42 -10.52
C PHE A 295 -3.30 1.51 -10.70
N LEU A 296 -3.43 0.85 -11.86
CA LEU A 296 -4.58 -0.04 -12.08
C LEU A 296 -4.58 -1.26 -11.15
N PRO A 297 -3.46 -1.99 -10.94
CA PRO A 297 -3.40 -3.09 -9.97
C PRO A 297 -3.74 -2.69 -8.54
N ILE A 298 -3.19 -1.58 -8.05
CA ILE A 298 -3.37 -1.08 -6.67
C ILE A 298 -4.81 -0.58 -6.49
N MET A 299 -5.37 0.11 -7.49
CA MET A 299 -6.78 0.50 -7.45
C MET A 299 -7.71 -0.72 -7.45
N ALA A 300 -7.43 -1.74 -8.29
CA ALA A 300 -8.19 -2.98 -8.33
C ALA A 300 -8.15 -3.70 -6.97
N LEU A 301 -6.95 -3.88 -6.39
CA LEU A 301 -6.79 -4.38 -5.03
C LEU A 301 -7.59 -3.53 -4.04
N GLY A 302 -7.54 -2.21 -4.17
CA GLY A 302 -8.20 -1.29 -3.25
C GLY A 302 -9.72 -1.43 -3.24
N VAL A 303 -10.34 -1.59 -4.40
CA VAL A 303 -11.79 -1.87 -4.54
C VAL A 303 -12.15 -3.22 -3.92
N LEU A 304 -11.31 -4.23 -4.13
CA LEU A 304 -11.51 -5.57 -3.57
C LEU A 304 -11.42 -5.57 -2.04
N LEU A 305 -10.45 -4.84 -1.48
CA LEU A 305 -10.32 -4.65 -0.02
C LEU A 305 -11.55 -3.95 0.55
N ALA A 306 -12.08 -2.92 -0.13
CA ALA A 306 -13.32 -2.25 0.27
C ALA A 306 -14.54 -3.18 0.23
N TYR A 307 -14.67 -4.00 -0.82
CA TYR A 307 -15.73 -5.02 -0.92
C TYR A 307 -15.64 -6.05 0.21
N LEU A 308 -14.43 -6.54 0.51
CA LEU A 308 -14.22 -7.52 1.57
C LEU A 308 -14.51 -6.91 2.96
N TYR A 309 -14.11 -5.67 3.19
CA TYR A 309 -14.48 -4.93 4.39
C TYR A 309 -16.00 -4.73 4.52
N GLU A 310 -16.67 -4.38 3.41
CA GLU A 310 -18.12 -4.17 3.41
C GLU A 310 -18.85 -5.45 3.77
N THR A 311 -18.52 -6.56 3.11
CA THR A 311 -19.17 -7.87 3.29
C THR A 311 -18.87 -8.51 4.65
N THR A 312 -17.66 -8.38 5.19
CA THR A 312 -17.28 -9.03 6.46
C THR A 312 -17.55 -8.16 7.69
N GLY A 313 -17.57 -6.83 7.53
CA GLY A 313 -17.60 -5.92 8.68
C GLY A 313 -16.37 -5.93 9.55
N SER A 314 -15.27 -6.48 9.04
CA SER A 314 -14.02 -6.64 9.77
C SER A 314 -12.84 -6.18 8.92
N LEU A 315 -11.99 -5.33 9.50
CA LEU A 315 -10.71 -4.99 8.86
C LEU A 315 -9.78 -6.21 8.78
N VAL A 316 -9.95 -7.22 9.64
CA VAL A 316 -9.05 -8.38 9.69
C VAL A 316 -9.01 -9.09 8.33
N ALA A 317 -10.14 -9.19 7.63
CA ALA A 317 -10.19 -9.86 6.33
C ALA A 317 -9.45 -9.06 5.26
N SER A 318 -9.65 -7.74 5.19
CA SER A 318 -8.95 -6.88 4.22
C SER A 318 -7.46 -6.73 4.56
N MET A 319 -7.11 -6.55 5.84
CA MET A 319 -5.72 -6.59 6.33
C MET A 319 -5.02 -7.88 5.94
N THR A 320 -5.68 -9.04 6.07
CA THR A 320 -5.08 -10.32 5.68
C THR A 320 -4.75 -10.36 4.19
N VAL A 321 -5.68 -9.94 3.32
CA VAL A 321 -5.44 -9.88 1.86
C VAL A 321 -4.28 -8.93 1.55
N HIS A 322 -4.26 -7.75 2.16
CA HIS A 322 -3.24 -6.75 1.92
C HIS A 322 -1.85 -7.22 2.38
N ILE A 323 -1.77 -7.80 3.58
CA ILE A 323 -0.52 -8.38 4.13
C ILE A 323 0.00 -9.50 3.23
N LEU A 324 -0.87 -10.40 2.78
CA LEU A 324 -0.48 -11.49 1.87
C LEU A 324 0.02 -10.96 0.52
N HIS A 325 -0.62 -9.92 -0.01
CA HIS A 325 -0.20 -9.29 -1.25
C HIS A 325 1.18 -8.66 -1.13
N ASN A 326 1.41 -7.82 -0.11
CA ASN A 326 2.71 -7.19 0.10
C ASN A 326 3.78 -8.23 0.43
N SER A 327 3.46 -9.27 1.22
CA SER A 327 4.39 -10.37 1.51
C SER A 327 4.81 -11.11 0.24
N ALA A 328 3.88 -11.34 -0.70
CA ALA A 328 4.19 -11.98 -1.98
C ALA A 328 5.13 -11.09 -2.84
N ILE A 329 4.89 -9.77 -2.86
CA ILE A 329 5.77 -8.81 -3.53
C ILE A 329 7.16 -8.82 -2.90
N ILE A 330 7.27 -8.72 -1.57
CA ILE A 330 8.57 -8.73 -0.88
C ILE A 330 9.31 -10.07 -1.07
N CYS A 331 8.60 -11.20 -1.10
CA CYS A 331 9.18 -12.50 -1.44
C CYS A 331 9.82 -12.47 -2.85
N PHE A 332 9.13 -11.86 -3.83
CA PHE A 332 9.67 -11.65 -5.17
C PHE A 332 10.89 -10.72 -5.17
N VAL A 333 10.90 -9.65 -4.37
CA VAL A 333 12.08 -8.78 -4.23
C VAL A 333 13.29 -9.57 -3.69
N PHE A 334 13.10 -10.42 -2.67
CA PHE A 334 14.17 -11.27 -2.17
C PHE A 334 14.65 -12.32 -3.19
N PHE A 335 13.76 -12.82 -4.04
CA PHE A 335 14.14 -13.69 -5.16
C PHE A 335 15.11 -12.97 -6.09
N ILE A 336 14.75 -11.76 -6.54
CA ILE A 336 15.62 -10.96 -7.42
C ILE A 336 16.94 -10.62 -6.72
N LYS A 337 16.91 -10.24 -5.44
CA LYS A 337 18.11 -9.94 -4.67
C LYS A 337 19.08 -11.12 -4.60
N GLN A 338 18.57 -12.34 -4.36
CA GLN A 338 19.40 -13.55 -4.29
C GLN A 338 19.87 -14.04 -5.65
N LEU A 339 19.08 -13.80 -6.70
CA LEU A 339 19.46 -14.08 -8.07
C LEU A 339 20.64 -13.20 -8.53
N LEU A 340 20.66 -11.95 -8.08
CA LEU A 340 21.69 -10.98 -8.45
C LEU A 340 22.95 -11.02 -7.56
N ALA A 341 22.89 -11.71 -6.41
CA ALA A 341 24.00 -11.90 -5.47
C ALA A 341 24.90 -13.08 -5.84
#